data_AF-A0A4Q3GYX8-F1
#
_entry.id   AF-A0A4Q3GYX8-F1
#
_cell.length_a   1.000
_cell.length_b   1.000
_cell.length_c   1.000
_cell.angle_alpha   90.00
_cell.angle_beta   90.00
_cell.angle_gamma   90.00
#
_symmetry.space_group_name_H-M   'P 1'
#
loop_
_entity.id
_entity.type
_entity.pdbx_description
1 polymer ?
#
loop_
_entity_poly.entity_id
_entity_poly.type
_entity_poly.pdbx_seq_one_letter_code
_entity_poly.pdbx_strand_id
1 'polypeptide(L)'
;CQDFAHIFVSAARHLGLPARYISGYMLDDGDLKAASHAWAEAHVQGLGWVGFDPANEICPDERYVRIACGLDYADTAPVSGMRTGDSPEKIAVTVSVEQ
;
A
#
# COMPACT_ATOMS: atom_id res chain seq x y z
N CYS A 1 -2.08 4.24 -7.29
CA CYS A 1 -2.41 2.99 -6.56
C CYS A 1 -3.25 3.26 -5.30
N GLN A 2 -2.96 4.31 -4.52
CA GLN A 2 -3.69 4.66 -3.28
C GLN A 2 -5.22 4.74 -3.46
N ASP A 3 -5.70 5.47 -4.47
CA ASP A 3 -7.14 5.61 -4.72
C ASP A 3 -7.82 4.27 -5.02
N PHE A 4 -7.18 3.42 -5.83
CA PHE A 4 -7.68 2.09 -6.15
C PHE A 4 -7.74 1.19 -4.91
N ALA A 5 -6.73 1.24 -4.05
CA ALA A 5 -6.75 0.53 -2.77
C ALA A 5 -7.88 1.03 -1.86
N HIS A 6 -8.13 2.35 -1.81
CA HIS A 6 -9.26 2.92 -1.06
C HIS A 6 -10.62 2.48 -1.59
N ILE A 7 -10.81 2.52 -2.91
CA ILE A 7 -12.05 2.08 -3.56
C ILE A 7 -12.30 0.61 -3.24
N PHE A 8 -11.29 -0.24 -3.35
CA PHE A 8 -11.41 -1.67 -3.03
C PHE A 8 -11.77 -1.89 -1.57
N VAL A 9 -11.04 -1.28 -0.63
CA VAL A 9 -11.30 -1.41 0.81
C VAL A 9 -12.72 -0.95 1.14
N SER A 10 -13.17 0.15 0.54
CA SER A 10 -14.52 0.68 0.75
C SER A 10 -15.60 -0.25 0.20
N ALA A 11 -15.41 -0.78 -1.01
CA ALA A 11 -16.34 -1.72 -1.63
C ALA A 11 -16.42 -3.05 -0.85
N ALA A 12 -15.28 -3.61 -0.45
CA ALA A 12 -15.25 -4.84 0.33
C ALA A 12 -15.96 -4.67 1.69
N ARG A 13 -15.69 -3.56 2.40
CA ARG A 13 -16.39 -3.26 3.66
C ARG A 13 -17.88 -3.04 3.46
N HIS A 14 -18.29 -2.39 2.37
CA HIS A 14 -19.71 -2.23 2.02
C HIS A 14 -20.41 -3.58 1.81
N LEU A 15 -19.69 -4.57 1.26
CA LEU A 15 -20.17 -5.94 1.08
C LEU A 15 -20.06 -6.80 2.36
N GLY A 16 -19.67 -6.22 3.50
CA GLY A 16 -19.54 -6.92 4.77
C GLY A 16 -18.27 -7.75 4.93
N LEU A 17 -17.29 -7.59 4.03
CA LEU A 17 -15.99 -8.26 4.13
C LEU A 17 -15.02 -7.41 4.95
N PRO A 18 -14.32 -7.99 5.95
CA PRO A 18 -13.21 -7.30 6.59
C PRO A 18 -12.14 -6.98 5.55
N ALA A 19 -11.77 -5.71 5.42
CA ALA A 19 -10.73 -5.26 4.50
C ALA A 19 -9.82 -4.22 5.16
N ARG A 20 -8.55 -4.21 4.76
CA ARG A 20 -7.52 -3.29 5.25
C ARG A 20 -6.70 -2.72 4.11
N TYR A 21 -6.29 -1.47 4.30
CA TYR A 21 -5.39 -0.77 3.41
C TYR A 21 -3.95 -1.18 3.74
N ILE A 22 -3.14 -1.43 2.72
CA ILE A 22 -1.74 -1.80 2.87
C ILE A 22 -0.86 -0.74 2.22
N SER A 23 0.18 -0.30 2.94
CA SER A 23 1.28 0.48 2.37
C SER A 23 2.57 -0.33 2.40
N GLY A 24 3.37 -0.20 1.36
CA GLY A 24 4.62 -0.93 1.25
C GLY A 24 5.41 -0.54 0.02
N TYR A 25 6.22 -1.49 -0.45
CA TYR A 25 7.02 -1.34 -1.66
C TYR A 25 6.70 -2.44 -2.64
N MET A 26 6.81 -2.11 -3.94
CA MET A 26 6.71 -3.06 -5.03
C MET A 26 7.94 -2.92 -5.92
N LEU A 27 8.54 -4.06 -6.28
CA LEU A 27 9.54 -4.12 -7.33
C LEU A 27 8.83 -4.20 -8.70
N ASP A 28 9.14 -3.26 -9.59
CA ASP A 28 8.62 -3.27 -10.96
C ASP A 28 9.51 -4.16 -11.84
N ASP A 29 8.91 -4.88 -12.80
CA ASP A 29 9.64 -5.80 -13.68
C ASP A 29 10.58 -5.06 -14.64
N GLY A 30 10.38 -3.75 -14.83
CA GLY A 30 11.17 -2.90 -15.72
C GLY A 30 12.27 -2.07 -15.03
N ASP A 31 12.23 -1.91 -13.71
CA ASP A 31 13.16 -1.07 -12.96
C ASP A 31 13.55 -1.75 -11.65
N LEU A 32 14.85 -1.91 -11.40
CA LEU A 32 15.38 -2.49 -10.14
C LEU A 32 15.12 -1.59 -8.91
N LYS A 33 14.30 -0.55 -9.07
CA LYS A 33 13.94 0.39 -8.03
C LYS A 33 12.59 0.00 -7.44
N ALA A 34 12.62 -0.37 -6.17
CA ALA A 34 11.40 -0.50 -5.39
C ALA A 34 10.70 0.86 -5.27
N ALA A 35 9.43 0.92 -5.67
CA ALA A 35 8.60 2.11 -5.55
C ALA A 35 7.62 1.96 -4.38
N SER A 36 7.32 3.06 -3.70
CA SER A 36 6.25 3.06 -2.70
C SER A 36 4.94 2.70 -3.38
N HIS A 37 4.22 1.74 -2.80
CA HIS A 37 3.00 1.21 -3.38
C HIS A 37 1.95 0.96 -2.32
N ALA A 38 0.70 0.90 -2.77
CA ALA A 38 -0.44 0.64 -1.93
C ALA A 38 -1.41 -0.33 -2.60
N TRP A 39 -1.92 -1.27 -1.82
CA TRP A 39 -2.88 -2.27 -2.25
C TRP A 39 -3.85 -2.57 -1.11
N ALA A 40 -4.79 -3.48 -1.34
CA ALA A 40 -5.79 -3.85 -0.36
C ALA A 40 -5.67 -5.32 0.03
N GLU A 41 -6.07 -5.66 1.25
CA GLU A 41 -6.32 -7.03 1.64
C GLU A 41 -7.77 -7.18 2.13
N ALA A 42 -8.43 -8.28 1.76
CA ALA A 42 -9.72 -8.67 2.29
C ALA A 42 -9.65 -10.06 2.93
N HIS A 43 -10.39 -10.25 4.03
CA HIS A 43 -10.46 -11.53 4.71
C HIS A 43 -11.51 -12.43 4.04
N VAL A 44 -11.05 -13.44 3.33
CA VAL A 44 -11.87 -14.44 2.66
C VAL A 44 -12.01 -15.68 3.55
N GLN A 45 -13.25 -16.09 3.80
CA GLN A 45 -13.52 -17.27 4.62
C GLN A 45 -12.82 -18.51 4.04
N GLY A 46 -12.02 -19.19 4.87
CA GLY A 46 -11.26 -20.38 4.47
C GLY A 46 -9.88 -20.09 3.85
N LEU A 47 -9.61 -18.86 3.40
CA LEU A 47 -8.30 -18.46 2.85
C LEU A 47 -7.54 -17.48 3.77
N GLY A 48 -8.24 -16.77 4.64
CA GLY A 48 -7.64 -15.74 5.49
C GLY A 48 -7.51 -14.42 4.72
N TRP A 49 -6.45 -13.66 4.99
CA TRP A 49 -6.20 -12.38 4.32
C TRP A 49 -5.63 -12.61 2.92
N VAL A 50 -6.36 -12.15 1.90
CA VAL A 50 -5.95 -12.21 0.50
C VAL A 50 -5.66 -10.81 0.01
N GLY A 51 -4.50 -10.63 -0.64
CA GLY A 51 -4.07 -9.36 -1.22
C GLY A 51 -4.65 -9.15 -2.63
N PHE A 52 -5.01 -7.90 -2.91
CA PHE A 52 -5.52 -7.43 -4.18
C PHE A 52 -4.85 -6.11 -4.51
N ASP A 53 -4.22 -6.02 -5.67
CA ASP A 53 -3.74 -4.78 -6.25
C ASP A 53 -4.63 -4.41 -7.46
N PRO A 54 -5.67 -3.59 -7.24
CA PRO A 54 -6.58 -3.21 -8.32
C PRO A 54 -5.96 -2.22 -9.30
N ALA A 55 -4.82 -1.59 -8.96
CA ALA A 55 -4.14 -0.68 -9.88
C ALA A 55 -3.36 -1.44 -10.96
N ASN A 56 -2.87 -2.65 -10.62
CA ASN A 56 -2.12 -3.52 -11.51
C ASN A 56 -2.89 -4.78 -11.94
N GLU A 57 -4.13 -4.93 -11.49
CA GLU A 57 -5.01 -6.07 -11.80
C GLU A 57 -4.42 -7.45 -11.41
N ILE A 58 -3.62 -7.50 -10.35
CA ILE A 58 -2.99 -8.73 -9.86
C ILE A 58 -3.17 -8.92 -8.35
N CYS A 59 -2.95 -10.15 -7.90
CA CYS A 59 -2.68 -10.41 -6.49
C CYS A 59 -1.19 -10.14 -6.21
N PRO A 60 -0.85 -9.46 -5.10
CA PRO A 60 0.54 -9.27 -4.67
C PRO A 60 1.30 -10.60 -4.63
N ASP A 61 2.50 -10.61 -5.21
CA ASP A 61 3.42 -11.74 -5.22
C ASP A 61 4.72 -11.37 -4.47
N GLU A 62 5.80 -12.12 -4.72
CA GLU A 62 7.11 -11.94 -4.06
C GLU A 62 7.75 -10.56 -4.31
N ARG A 63 7.25 -9.78 -5.28
CA ARG A 63 7.73 -8.41 -5.54
C ARG A 63 7.19 -7.39 -4.54
N TYR A 64 6.21 -7.76 -3.72
CA TYR A 64 5.54 -6.85 -2.79
C TYR A 64 6.06 -7.05 -1.37
N VAL A 65 6.53 -5.96 -0.78
CA VAL A 65 6.96 -5.93 0.62
C VAL A 65 6.01 -5.04 1.41
N ARG A 66 5.19 -5.66 2.27
CA ARG A 66 4.30 -4.95 3.18
C ARG A 66 5.10 -4.23 4.28
N ILE A 67 4.79 -2.96 4.51
CA ILE A 67 5.37 -2.17 5.60
C ILE A 67 4.34 -1.86 6.69
N ALA A 68 3.13 -1.44 6.33
CA ALA A 68 2.07 -1.13 7.28
C ALA A 68 0.68 -1.57 6.78
N CYS A 69 -0.24 -1.75 7.72
CA CYS A 69 -1.65 -1.98 7.42
C CYS A 69 -2.56 -1.17 8.34
N GLY A 70 -3.68 -0.67 7.82
CA GLY A 70 -4.57 0.22 8.56
C GLY A 70 -5.96 0.31 7.94
N LEU A 71 -6.79 1.21 8.47
CA LEU A 71 -8.13 1.42 7.93
C LEU A 71 -8.09 2.14 6.59
N ASP A 72 -7.16 3.07 6.44
CA ASP A 72 -6.91 3.89 5.26
C ASP A 72 -5.43 4.35 5.20
N TYR A 73 -5.15 5.35 4.35
CA TYR A 73 -3.80 5.87 4.16
C TYR A 73 -3.29 6.62 5.40
N ALA A 74 -4.15 7.27 6.17
CA ALA A 74 -3.72 8.04 7.34
C ALA A 74 -3.07 7.14 8.41
N ASP A 75 -3.58 5.91 8.56
CA ASP A 75 -3.04 4.90 9.47
C ASP A 75 -1.71 4.28 8.98
N THR A 76 -1.36 4.50 7.70
CA THR A 76 -0.26 3.79 7.02
C THR A 76 0.70 4.71 6.28
N ALA A 77 0.57 6.02 6.51
CA ALA A 77 1.38 7.04 5.87
C ALA A 77 2.86 6.82 6.27
N PRO A 78 3.78 6.66 5.29
CA PRO A 78 5.20 6.41 5.59
C PRO A 78 5.85 7.59 6.32
N VAL A 79 5.38 8.81 6.07
CA VAL A 79 5.74 10.03 6.78
C VAL A 79 4.46 10.84 6.96
N SER A 80 4.18 11.28 8.19
CA SER A 80 3.08 12.19 8.50
C SER A 80 3.56 13.29 9.45
N GLY A 81 3.03 14.50 9.27
CA GLY A 81 3.44 15.66 10.04
C GLY A 81 2.90 16.95 9.43
N MET A 82 2.89 18.02 10.23
CA MET A 82 2.53 19.36 9.79
C MET A 82 3.67 20.30 10.17
N ARG A 83 4.07 21.16 9.24
CA ARG A 83 5.10 22.16 9.46
C ARG A 83 4.56 23.56 9.20
N THR A 84 4.98 24.51 10.03
CA THR A 84 4.72 25.95 9.85
C THR A 84 6.05 26.73 9.74
N GLY A 85 6.15 27.64 8.77
CA GLY A 85 7.33 28.50 8.54
C GLY A 85 7.95 28.39 7.13
N ASP A 86 8.80 29.36 6.76
CA ASP A 86 9.18 29.65 5.36
C ASP A 86 10.48 28.96 4.84
N SER A 87 10.96 27.90 5.49
CA SER A 87 12.22 27.24 5.05
C SER A 87 11.94 26.07 4.10
N PRO A 88 12.80 25.84 3.08
CA PRO A 88 12.62 24.74 2.13
C PRO A 88 12.69 23.37 2.82
N GLU A 89 11.94 22.40 2.30
CA GLU A 89 11.93 21.00 2.76
C GLU A 89 12.41 20.07 1.64
N LYS A 90 13.15 19.04 2.01
CA LYS A 90 13.57 17.97 1.08
C LYS A 90 13.36 16.63 1.77
N ILE A 91 12.49 15.81 1.21
CA ILE A 91 12.33 14.41 1.59
C ILE A 91 13.17 13.58 0.61
N ALA A 92 14.05 12.73 1.16
CA ALA A 92 14.81 11.76 0.39
C ALA A 92 14.49 10.36 0.92
N VAL A 93 14.06 9.47 0.02
CA VAL A 93 13.77 8.08 0.33
C VAL A 93 14.68 7.22 -0.54
N THR A 94 15.39 6.29 0.08
CA THR A 94 16.24 5.32 -0.60
C THR A 94 15.78 3.92 -0.19
N VAL A 95 15.52 3.08 -1.19
CA VAL A 95 15.21 1.66 -0.98
C VAL A 95 16.15 0.85 -1.86
N SER A 96 16.80 -0.14 -1.26
CA SER A 96 17.72 -1.06 -1.92
C SER A 96 17.19 -2.48 -1.76
N VAL A 97 17.17 -3.23 -2.86
CA VAL A 97 16.83 -4.66 -2.89
C VAL A 97 18.12 -5.42 -3.16
N GLU A 98 18.47 -6.35 -2.28
CA GLU A 98 19.64 -7.23 -2.42
C GLU A 98 19.16 -8.67 -2.63
N GLN A 99 19.78 -9.39 -3.58
CA GLN A 99 19.51 -10.80 -3.88
C GLN A 99 20.46 -11.73 -3.14
#